data_AF-A0A8B4BUC7-F1
#
_entry.id   AF-A0A8B4BUC7-F1
#
_cell.length_a   1.000
_cell.length_b   1.000
_cell.length_c   1.000
_cell.angle_alpha   90.00
_cell.angle_beta   90.00
_cell.angle_gamma   90.00
#
_symmetry.space_group_name_H-M   'P 1'
#
loop_
_entity.id
_entity.type
_entity.pdbx_description
1 polymer ?
#
loop_
_entity_poly.entity_id
_entity_poly.type
_entity_poly.pdbx_seq_one_letter_code
_entity_poly.pdbx_strand_id
1 'polypeptide(L)'
;MSTIDKKKVLETVPQTGFFGHPKGLSTLFFLEFWERFSYYGMKGILIYYMYDRLSNGGLGLDPTTAASIASIYGALVYMSGIIGGWIADRLLGSARTVFYGGVLIMLGHIALSFPGGFPALIVSMVLIVLGTGLLKPNAASTVGELYDEKDLRRDSGFSIYYMAVNLGAFLAPIIVGTIGQGYNYHLGFSIAAIGMFFGLISFVMSRKKNLGLAGSVVHNPLTPEERRSTFIKIGAGAVILIILLAITIPARILNLNSFITIVSILGFLIPAWYFIMMYFSKKTSKDERSRILAYIPLFIASIVFWAIEEQGASLLAVYADKRTQLNFAGIHILPSWFQTLNPLFIVVFAPVLASLWVKLGDRQPSTPVKFSFGLILAGFSYIVMMVPAYLNGSSSLVSPLWLVLSYFLVVIGELCLSPVGLSVSTKLAPAAFSAQMLSLWNLSDAAAQTLNAQLVKLYSADHEVIYFGGVGLVSVILGIFLLLYAPVIKRLMRGIK
;
A
#
# COMPACT_ATOMS: atom_id res chain seq x y z
N MET A 1 33.86 2.74 5.11
CA MET A 1 33.34 3.62 4.03
C MET A 1 33.19 2.78 2.77
N SER A 2 31.96 2.43 2.41
CA SER A 2 31.63 1.84 1.09
C SER A 2 30.83 2.89 0.32
N THR A 3 31.41 4.06 0.10
CA THR A 3 30.93 5.00 -0.92
C THR A 3 31.47 4.50 -2.24
N ILE A 4 30.87 3.43 -2.78
CA ILE A 4 30.96 3.22 -4.22
C ILE A 4 30.36 4.49 -4.82
N ASP A 5 31.21 5.25 -5.50
CA ASP A 5 30.82 6.48 -6.18
C ASP A 5 29.64 6.15 -7.09
N LYS A 6 28.54 6.89 -6.97
CA LYS A 6 27.34 6.75 -7.80
C LYS A 6 27.70 6.71 -9.30
N LYS A 7 28.76 7.42 -9.67
CA LYS A 7 29.36 7.37 -11.00
C LYS A 7 29.78 5.95 -11.44
N LYS A 8 30.43 5.18 -10.55
CA LYS A 8 30.81 3.78 -10.82
C LYS A 8 29.60 2.88 -11.00
N VAL A 9 28.50 3.13 -10.29
CA VAL A 9 27.24 2.40 -10.51
C VAL A 9 26.73 2.67 -11.92
N LEU A 10 26.64 3.94 -12.30
CA LEU A 10 26.15 4.37 -13.62
C LEU A 10 26.99 3.85 -14.78
N GLU A 11 28.32 3.78 -14.62
CA GLU A 11 29.24 3.21 -15.62
C GLU A 11 28.97 1.73 -15.92
N THR A 12 28.38 0.99 -14.96
CA THR A 12 28.06 -0.44 -15.13
C THR A 12 26.64 -0.69 -15.65
N VAL A 13 25.79 0.33 -15.69
CA VAL A 13 24.39 0.22 -16.14
C VAL A 13 24.28 0.59 -17.61
N PRO A 14 23.72 -0.28 -18.49
CA PRO A 14 23.43 0.11 -19.87
C PRO A 14 22.40 1.25 -19.91
N GLN A 15 22.84 2.43 -20.37
CA GLN A 15 22.08 3.68 -20.30
C GLN A 15 20.95 3.82 -21.34
N THR A 16 20.82 2.87 -22.25
CA THR A 16 19.76 2.78 -23.27
C THR A 16 19.29 1.33 -23.43
N GLY A 17 18.08 1.13 -23.97
CA GLY A 17 17.59 -0.21 -24.33
C GLY A 17 16.12 -0.47 -23.99
N PHE A 18 15.40 0.50 -23.41
CA PHE A 18 13.97 0.40 -23.14
C PHE A 18 13.31 1.78 -23.28
N PHE A 19 12.65 2.06 -24.41
CA PHE A 19 11.98 3.35 -24.67
C PHE A 19 12.86 4.61 -24.43
N GLY A 20 14.16 4.55 -24.74
CA GLY A 20 15.10 5.66 -24.48
C GLY A 20 15.67 5.72 -23.06
N HIS A 21 15.24 4.81 -22.18
CA HIS A 21 15.73 4.66 -20.81
C HIS A 21 16.79 3.56 -20.67
N PRO A 22 17.54 3.55 -19.54
CA PRO A 22 18.43 2.46 -19.18
C PRO A 22 17.75 1.10 -19.26
N LYS A 23 18.45 0.10 -19.79
CA LYS A 23 17.89 -1.26 -19.95
C LYS A 23 17.52 -1.90 -18.60
N GLY A 24 18.12 -1.45 -17.51
CA GLY A 24 17.71 -1.80 -16.14
C GLY A 24 16.25 -1.48 -15.84
N LEU A 25 15.67 -0.45 -16.48
CA LEU A 25 14.26 -0.11 -16.30
C LEU A 25 13.35 -1.22 -16.80
N SER A 26 13.67 -1.93 -17.89
CA SER A 26 12.84 -3.04 -18.35
C SER A 26 12.84 -4.19 -17.33
N THR A 27 13.99 -4.49 -16.73
CA THR A 27 14.13 -5.52 -15.70
C THR A 27 13.23 -5.21 -14.50
N LEU A 28 13.26 -3.97 -14.01
CA LEU A 28 12.48 -3.55 -12.85
C LEU A 28 10.99 -3.39 -13.20
N PHE A 29 10.67 -2.93 -14.42
CA PHE A 29 9.30 -2.83 -14.92
C PHE A 29 8.60 -4.20 -14.93
N PHE A 30 9.21 -5.22 -15.53
CA PHE A 30 8.59 -6.54 -15.61
C PHE A 30 8.52 -7.23 -14.25
N LEU A 31 9.53 -7.07 -13.40
CA LEU A 31 9.48 -7.56 -12.02
C LEU A 31 8.31 -6.93 -11.27
N GLU A 32 8.19 -5.60 -11.31
CA GLU A 32 7.14 -4.87 -10.62
C GLU A 32 5.76 -5.21 -11.18
N PHE A 33 5.61 -5.27 -12.50
CA PHE A 33 4.37 -5.69 -13.14
C PHE A 33 3.90 -7.05 -12.61
N TRP A 34 4.78 -8.05 -12.60
CA TRP A 34 4.43 -9.41 -12.20
C TRP A 34 4.16 -9.55 -10.70
N GLU A 35 4.92 -8.86 -9.87
CA GLU A 35 4.68 -8.86 -8.43
C GLU A 35 3.40 -8.09 -8.07
N ARG A 36 3.11 -6.98 -8.73
CA ARG A 36 1.84 -6.26 -8.55
C ARG A 36 0.67 -7.08 -9.09
N PHE A 37 0.85 -7.74 -10.22
CA PHE A 37 -0.14 -8.67 -10.76
C PHE A 37 -0.44 -9.79 -9.76
N SER A 38 0.58 -10.45 -9.20
CA SER A 38 0.36 -11.52 -8.23
C SER A 38 -0.29 -11.02 -6.94
N TYR A 39 0.18 -9.88 -6.43
CA TYR A 39 -0.35 -9.27 -5.21
C TYR A 39 -1.82 -8.83 -5.37
N TYR A 40 -2.15 -8.05 -6.39
CA TYR A 40 -3.51 -7.54 -6.59
C TYR A 40 -4.48 -8.64 -7.04
N GLY A 41 -4.01 -9.64 -7.79
CA GLY A 41 -4.80 -10.81 -8.15
C GLY A 41 -5.19 -11.62 -6.93
N MET A 42 -4.20 -11.94 -6.08
CA MET A 42 -4.44 -12.61 -4.81
C MET A 42 -5.32 -11.76 -3.88
N LYS A 43 -4.99 -10.47 -3.65
CA LYS A 43 -5.77 -9.53 -2.80
C LYS A 43 -7.22 -9.46 -3.29
N GLY A 44 -7.43 -9.41 -4.61
CA GLY A 44 -8.75 -9.30 -5.24
C GLY A 44 -9.65 -10.52 -5.05
N ILE A 45 -9.13 -11.69 -4.68
CA ILE A 45 -9.93 -12.88 -4.35
C ILE A 45 -9.80 -13.35 -2.90
N LEU A 46 -8.83 -12.84 -2.15
CA LEU A 46 -8.50 -13.32 -0.80
C LEU A 46 -9.69 -13.18 0.15
N ILE A 47 -10.37 -12.03 0.14
CA ILE A 47 -11.51 -11.80 1.02
C ILE A 47 -12.66 -12.75 0.73
N TYR A 48 -12.95 -12.99 -0.56
CA TYR A 48 -13.96 -13.94 -1.00
C TYR A 48 -13.60 -15.36 -0.55
N TYR A 49 -12.37 -15.80 -0.78
CA TYR A 49 -11.87 -17.09 -0.29
C TYR A 49 -12.03 -17.26 1.23
N MET A 50 -11.78 -16.20 2.01
CA MET A 50 -11.89 -16.24 3.47
C MET A 50 -13.31 -16.49 3.96
N TYR A 51 -14.32 -15.81 3.42
CA TYR A 51 -15.69 -15.92 3.94
C TYR A 51 -16.60 -16.85 3.15
N ASP A 52 -16.23 -17.23 1.93
CA ASP A 52 -17.04 -18.15 1.13
C ASP A 52 -17.12 -19.52 1.82
N ARG A 53 -18.19 -20.25 1.52
CA ARG A 53 -18.53 -21.51 2.18
C ARG A 53 -17.47 -22.57 1.88
N LEU A 54 -17.26 -23.48 2.82
CA LEU A 54 -16.40 -24.67 2.63
C LEU A 54 -16.83 -25.49 1.41
N SER A 55 -18.14 -25.58 1.14
CA SER A 55 -18.68 -26.27 -0.04
C SER A 55 -18.28 -25.64 -1.38
N ASN A 56 -17.97 -24.34 -1.38
CA ASN A 56 -17.52 -23.58 -2.55
C ASN A 56 -15.99 -23.48 -2.61
N GLY A 57 -15.27 -24.15 -1.71
CA GLY A 57 -13.81 -24.09 -1.60
C GLY A 57 -13.27 -22.88 -0.82
N GLY A 58 -14.13 -22.12 -0.13
CA GLY A 58 -13.71 -21.06 0.80
C GLY A 58 -13.36 -21.59 2.20
N LEU A 59 -13.09 -20.68 3.15
CA LEU A 59 -12.75 -21.02 4.54
C LEU A 59 -13.92 -20.93 5.53
N GLY A 60 -15.05 -20.35 5.12
CA GLY A 60 -16.26 -20.23 5.94
C GLY A 60 -16.12 -19.28 7.13
N LEU A 61 -15.23 -18.28 7.06
CA LEU A 61 -15.12 -17.24 8.08
C LEU A 61 -16.31 -16.28 8.01
N ASP A 62 -16.61 -15.62 9.12
CA ASP A 62 -17.53 -14.49 9.12
C ASP A 62 -17.01 -13.34 8.22
N PRO A 63 -17.84 -12.73 7.35
CA PRO A 63 -17.40 -11.66 6.43
C PRO A 63 -16.75 -10.47 7.13
N THR A 64 -17.22 -10.10 8.32
CA THR A 64 -16.65 -8.99 9.11
C THR A 64 -15.25 -9.34 9.61
N THR A 65 -15.07 -10.59 10.04
CA THR A 65 -13.77 -11.14 10.43
C THR A 65 -12.82 -11.18 9.23
N ALA A 66 -13.28 -11.64 8.06
CA ALA A 66 -12.50 -11.65 6.82
C ALA A 66 -12.07 -10.24 6.39
N ALA A 67 -12.97 -9.25 6.46
CA ALA A 67 -12.66 -7.86 6.18
C ALA A 67 -11.63 -7.27 7.18
N SER A 68 -11.72 -7.66 8.45
CA SER A 68 -10.74 -7.28 9.48
C SER A 68 -9.35 -7.87 9.20
N ILE A 69 -9.29 -9.14 8.82
CA ILE A 69 -8.04 -9.81 8.41
C ILE A 69 -7.44 -9.13 7.17
N ALA A 70 -8.24 -8.84 6.15
CA ALA A 70 -7.80 -8.17 4.93
C ALA A 70 -7.19 -6.78 5.22
N SER A 71 -7.80 -6.04 6.14
CA SER A 71 -7.30 -4.71 6.55
C SER A 71 -6.01 -4.81 7.35
N ILE A 72 -5.90 -5.74 8.31
CA ILE A 72 -4.65 -5.97 9.05
C ILE A 72 -3.53 -6.47 8.13
N TYR A 73 -3.86 -7.30 7.14
CA TYR A 73 -2.90 -7.77 6.15
C TYR A 73 -2.23 -6.62 5.41
N GLY A 74 -3.01 -5.68 4.85
CA GLY A 74 -2.44 -4.54 4.15
C GLY A 74 -1.67 -3.59 5.07
N ALA A 75 -2.15 -3.37 6.31
CA ALA A 75 -1.38 -2.62 7.31
C ALA A 75 0.01 -3.23 7.56
N LEU A 76 0.08 -4.55 7.77
CA LEU A 76 1.33 -5.26 8.00
C LEU A 76 2.28 -5.20 6.79
N VAL A 77 1.76 -5.23 5.56
CA VAL A 77 2.56 -5.04 4.34
C VAL A 77 3.27 -3.69 4.35
N TYR A 78 2.56 -2.61 4.68
CA TYR A 78 3.16 -1.26 4.76
C TYR A 78 4.17 -1.14 5.91
N MET A 79 3.87 -1.70 7.08
CA MET A 79 4.80 -1.71 8.22
C MET A 79 6.08 -2.50 7.92
N SER A 80 5.96 -3.64 7.24
CA SER A 80 7.07 -4.51 6.87
C SER A 80 8.06 -3.84 5.92
N GLY A 81 7.59 -2.90 5.10
CA GLY A 81 8.44 -2.08 4.21
C GLY A 81 9.55 -1.34 4.94
N ILE A 82 9.31 -0.90 6.19
CA ILE A 82 10.33 -0.23 7.00
C ILE A 82 11.48 -1.20 7.33
N ILE A 83 11.14 -2.42 7.69
CA ILE A 83 12.11 -3.49 8.01
C ILE A 83 12.91 -3.84 6.76
N GLY A 84 12.25 -4.00 5.62
CA GLY A 84 12.91 -4.34 4.37
C GLY A 84 13.83 -3.24 3.84
N GLY A 85 13.45 -1.96 3.99
CA GLY A 85 14.33 -0.83 3.68
C GLY A 85 15.59 -0.83 4.55
N TRP A 86 15.45 -1.08 5.86
CA TRP A 86 16.59 -1.19 6.77
C TRP A 86 17.53 -2.35 6.42
N ILE A 87 16.99 -3.50 6.02
CA ILE A 87 17.79 -4.66 5.58
C ILE A 87 18.58 -4.33 4.30
N ALA A 88 17.96 -3.67 3.33
CA ALA A 88 18.66 -3.26 2.11
C ALA A 88 19.79 -2.26 2.41
N ASP A 89 19.51 -1.23 3.20
CA ASP A 89 20.46 -0.17 3.53
C ASP A 89 21.69 -0.66 4.30
N ARG A 90 21.49 -1.63 5.23
CA ARG A 90 22.53 -2.01 6.20
C ARG A 90 23.14 -3.39 6.03
N LEU A 91 22.50 -4.31 5.30
CA LEU A 91 22.91 -5.71 5.22
C LEU A 91 23.16 -6.22 3.81
N LEU A 92 22.17 -6.11 2.92
CA LEU A 92 22.13 -6.90 1.68
C LEU A 92 22.26 -6.09 0.39
N GLY A 93 21.94 -4.80 0.41
CA GLY A 93 21.73 -3.99 -0.79
C GLY A 93 20.38 -4.27 -1.44
N SER A 94 19.79 -3.26 -2.10
CA SER A 94 18.43 -3.30 -2.62
C SER A 94 18.14 -4.49 -3.55
N ALA A 95 19.05 -4.83 -4.46
CA ALA A 95 18.84 -5.89 -5.46
C ALA A 95 18.77 -7.30 -4.86
N ARG A 96 19.56 -7.58 -3.79
CA ARG A 96 19.49 -8.87 -3.10
C ARG A 96 18.25 -8.94 -2.22
N THR A 97 17.92 -7.84 -1.54
CA THR A 97 16.69 -7.74 -0.74
C THR A 97 15.44 -7.96 -1.59
N VAL A 98 15.40 -7.38 -2.79
CA VAL A 98 14.36 -7.61 -3.79
C VAL A 98 14.24 -9.10 -4.17
N PHE A 99 15.37 -9.77 -4.44
CA PHE A 99 15.36 -11.19 -4.79
C PHE A 99 14.77 -12.06 -3.67
N TYR A 100 15.27 -11.92 -2.43
CA TYR A 100 14.74 -12.69 -1.31
C TYR A 100 13.29 -12.35 -1.01
N GLY A 101 12.90 -11.08 -1.15
CA GLY A 101 11.53 -10.63 -1.04
C GLY A 101 10.61 -11.35 -2.02
N GLY A 102 10.98 -11.37 -3.30
CA GLY A 102 10.19 -12.05 -4.33
C GLY A 102 10.09 -13.56 -4.11
N VAL A 103 11.14 -14.22 -3.62
CA VAL A 103 11.10 -15.65 -3.26
C VAL A 103 10.07 -15.91 -2.16
N LEU A 104 10.04 -15.08 -1.10
CA LEU A 104 9.04 -15.20 -0.03
C LEU A 104 7.62 -14.96 -0.54
N ILE A 105 7.41 -13.96 -1.41
CA ILE A 105 6.09 -13.70 -2.02
C ILE A 105 5.63 -14.92 -2.82
N MET A 106 6.51 -15.49 -3.65
CA MET A 106 6.21 -16.68 -4.44
C MET A 106 5.81 -17.87 -3.55
N LEU A 107 6.59 -18.15 -2.50
CA LEU A 107 6.27 -19.21 -1.54
C LEU A 107 4.93 -18.97 -0.82
N GLY A 108 4.62 -17.70 -0.53
CA GLY A 108 3.33 -17.33 0.05
C GLY A 108 2.15 -17.60 -0.90
N HIS A 109 2.28 -17.28 -2.19
CA HIS A 109 1.25 -17.64 -3.17
C HIS A 109 1.12 -19.15 -3.37
N ILE A 110 2.24 -19.88 -3.37
CA ILE A 110 2.26 -21.35 -3.42
C ILE A 110 1.51 -21.94 -2.23
N ALA A 111 1.67 -21.39 -1.02
CA ALA A 111 0.95 -21.86 0.16
C ALA A 111 -0.58 -21.79 -0.01
N LEU A 112 -1.11 -20.75 -0.69
CA LEU A 112 -2.54 -20.63 -1.02
C LEU A 112 -2.96 -21.46 -2.24
N SER A 113 -2.02 -21.91 -3.06
CA SER A 113 -2.29 -22.73 -4.25
C SER A 113 -2.71 -24.16 -3.91
N PHE A 114 -2.55 -24.58 -2.65
CA PHE A 114 -2.96 -25.90 -2.15
C PHE A 114 -4.10 -25.75 -1.12
N PRO A 115 -4.97 -26.78 -0.99
CA PRO A 115 -6.09 -26.78 -0.03
C PRO A 115 -5.62 -27.02 1.41
N GLY A 116 -4.93 -26.02 2.00
CA GLY A 116 -4.36 -26.09 3.35
C GLY A 116 -5.15 -25.37 4.44
N GLY A 117 -6.35 -24.86 4.12
CA GLY A 117 -7.25 -24.22 5.08
C GLY A 117 -6.68 -22.95 5.74
N PHE A 118 -7.18 -22.64 6.93
CA PHE A 118 -6.76 -21.47 7.70
C PHE A 118 -5.25 -21.43 8.05
N PRO A 119 -4.58 -22.54 8.40
CA PRO A 119 -3.13 -22.52 8.61
C PRO A 119 -2.33 -22.07 7.38
N ALA A 120 -2.72 -22.53 6.18
CA ALA A 120 -2.06 -22.11 4.94
C ALA A 120 -2.28 -20.62 4.64
N LEU A 121 -3.46 -20.08 4.95
CA LEU A 121 -3.72 -18.64 4.89
C LEU A 121 -2.73 -17.86 5.77
N ILE A 122 -2.55 -18.25 7.03
CA ILE A 122 -1.63 -17.57 7.95
C ILE A 122 -0.18 -17.64 7.45
N VAL A 123 0.28 -18.83 7.04
CA VAL A 123 1.63 -19.00 6.47
C VAL A 123 1.82 -18.11 5.24
N SER A 124 0.84 -18.08 4.34
CA SER A 124 0.86 -17.24 3.15
C SER A 124 0.95 -15.75 3.51
N MET A 125 0.09 -15.27 4.41
CA MET A 125 0.09 -13.88 4.84
C MET A 125 1.43 -13.46 5.42
N VAL A 126 2.03 -14.28 6.30
CA VAL A 126 3.36 -14.00 6.88
C VAL A 126 4.43 -13.91 5.79
N LEU A 127 4.48 -14.89 4.89
CA LEU A 127 5.47 -14.93 3.81
C LEU A 127 5.32 -13.73 2.86
N ILE A 128 4.09 -13.37 2.47
CA ILE A 128 3.87 -12.24 1.55
C ILE A 128 4.11 -10.91 2.26
N VAL A 129 3.73 -10.73 3.54
CA VAL A 129 4.05 -9.52 4.32
C VAL A 129 5.55 -9.29 4.41
N LEU A 130 6.31 -10.33 4.74
CA LEU A 130 7.77 -10.24 4.82
C LEU A 130 8.38 -10.01 3.43
N GLY A 131 7.93 -10.77 2.44
CA GLY A 131 8.42 -10.70 1.07
C GLY A 131 8.17 -9.35 0.41
N THR A 132 6.95 -8.82 0.53
CA THR A 132 6.57 -7.50 -0.02
C THR A 132 7.31 -6.39 0.70
N GLY A 133 7.49 -6.49 2.02
CA GLY A 133 8.29 -5.53 2.78
C GLY A 133 9.75 -5.46 2.31
N LEU A 134 10.33 -6.59 1.91
CA LEU A 134 11.68 -6.67 1.34
C LEU A 134 11.74 -6.19 -0.12
N LEU A 135 10.71 -6.45 -0.93
CA LEU A 135 10.73 -6.15 -2.36
C LEU A 135 10.32 -4.70 -2.66
N LYS A 136 9.11 -4.29 -2.24
CA LYS A 136 8.44 -3.05 -2.69
C LYS A 136 9.27 -1.77 -2.51
N PRO A 137 9.78 -1.43 -1.31
CA PRO A 137 10.56 -0.19 -1.15
C PRO A 137 11.92 -0.24 -1.86
N ASN A 138 12.48 -1.43 -2.04
CA ASN A 138 13.83 -1.61 -2.55
C ASN A 138 13.90 -1.71 -4.08
N ALA A 139 12.83 -2.19 -4.73
CA ALA A 139 12.70 -2.14 -6.18
C ALA A 139 12.67 -0.69 -6.69
N ALA A 140 11.85 0.17 -6.08
CA ALA A 140 11.79 1.60 -6.38
C ALA A 140 13.13 2.32 -6.13
N SER A 141 13.82 1.98 -5.04
CA SER A 141 15.17 2.49 -4.77
C SER A 141 16.16 2.12 -5.88
N THR A 142 16.11 0.87 -6.36
CA THR A 142 16.97 0.39 -7.46
C THR A 142 16.70 1.12 -8.77
N VAL A 143 15.46 1.54 -9.05
CA VAL A 143 15.13 2.40 -10.21
C VAL A 143 15.87 3.73 -10.11
N GLY A 144 15.90 4.33 -8.91
CA GLY A 144 16.60 5.60 -8.68
C GLY A 144 18.11 5.53 -8.90
N GLU A 145 18.73 4.36 -8.73
CA GLU A 145 20.16 4.14 -8.97
C GLU A 145 20.51 3.99 -10.46
N LEU A 146 19.53 3.83 -11.35
CA LEU A 146 19.76 3.75 -12.80
C LEU A 146 20.10 5.09 -13.45
N TYR A 147 19.81 6.20 -12.74
CA TYR A 147 19.90 7.55 -13.27
C TYR A 147 20.86 8.40 -12.44
N ASP A 148 21.55 9.32 -13.11
CA ASP A 148 22.23 10.42 -12.44
C ASP A 148 21.19 11.36 -11.79
N GLU A 149 21.60 12.12 -10.77
CA GLU A 149 20.71 13.06 -10.08
C GLU A 149 20.21 14.18 -10.99
N LYS A 150 21.01 14.55 -11.99
CA LYS A 150 20.69 15.60 -12.97
C LYS A 150 20.07 15.06 -14.26
N ASP A 151 19.85 13.75 -14.36
CA ASP A 151 19.27 13.14 -15.56
C ASP A 151 17.77 13.47 -15.66
N LEU A 152 17.40 14.21 -16.70
CA LEU A 152 16.02 14.61 -16.98
C LEU A 152 15.09 13.41 -17.27
N ARG A 153 15.64 12.23 -17.61
CA ARG A 153 14.89 10.99 -17.84
C ARG A 153 14.45 10.31 -16.55
N ARG A 154 14.95 10.74 -15.38
CA ARG A 154 14.67 10.10 -14.10
C ARG A 154 13.17 10.07 -13.80
N ASP A 155 12.51 11.23 -13.92
CA ASP A 155 11.09 11.37 -13.58
C ASP A 155 10.18 10.59 -14.54
N SER A 156 10.48 10.62 -15.85
CA SER A 156 9.78 9.80 -16.84
C SER A 156 10.05 8.31 -16.65
N GLY A 157 11.25 7.94 -16.16
CA GLY A 157 11.59 6.56 -15.80
C GLY A 157 10.75 6.04 -14.63
N PHE A 158 10.59 6.83 -13.58
CA PHE A 158 9.66 6.50 -12.49
C PHE A 158 8.22 6.43 -12.99
N SER A 159 7.80 7.31 -13.89
CA SER A 159 6.45 7.28 -14.48
C SER A 159 6.17 5.96 -15.23
N ILE A 160 7.14 5.47 -16.02
CA ILE A 160 7.06 4.16 -16.69
C ILE A 160 7.01 3.02 -15.67
N TYR A 161 7.84 3.08 -14.62
CA TYR A 161 7.82 2.08 -13.55
C TYR A 161 6.46 2.04 -12.83
N TYR A 162 5.87 3.19 -12.51
CA TYR A 162 4.53 3.28 -11.93
C TYR A 162 3.43 2.79 -12.87
N MET A 163 3.59 2.90 -14.19
CA MET A 163 2.67 2.29 -15.15
C MET A 163 2.63 0.76 -15.00
N ALA A 164 3.75 0.12 -14.67
CA ALA A 164 3.81 -1.33 -14.42
C ALA A 164 2.90 -1.74 -13.26
N VAL A 165 2.89 -0.93 -12.19
CA VAL A 165 2.04 -1.14 -11.01
C VAL A 165 0.57 -1.13 -11.39
N ASN A 166 0.13 -0.09 -12.09
CA ASN A 166 -1.27 0.07 -12.48
C ASN A 166 -1.71 -1.00 -13.49
N LEU A 167 -0.85 -1.37 -14.44
CA LEU A 167 -1.16 -2.43 -15.40
C LEU A 167 -1.33 -3.78 -14.71
N GLY A 168 -0.45 -4.10 -13.75
CA GLY A 168 -0.58 -5.30 -12.91
C GLY A 168 -1.87 -5.30 -12.10
N ALA A 169 -2.18 -4.18 -11.44
CA ALA A 169 -3.40 -4.00 -10.65
C ALA A 169 -4.69 -4.08 -11.48
N PHE A 170 -4.67 -3.60 -12.72
CA PHE A 170 -5.81 -3.64 -13.63
C PHE A 170 -6.05 -5.05 -14.19
N LEU A 171 -5.00 -5.72 -14.67
CA LEU A 171 -5.15 -7.03 -15.31
C LEU A 171 -5.38 -8.17 -14.31
N ALA A 172 -4.87 -8.05 -13.09
CA ALA A 172 -4.91 -9.14 -12.14
C ALA A 172 -6.30 -9.56 -11.68
N PRO A 173 -7.22 -8.65 -11.28
CA PRO A 173 -8.58 -9.05 -10.92
C PRO A 173 -9.36 -9.59 -12.13
N ILE A 174 -9.04 -9.18 -13.36
CA ILE A 174 -9.66 -9.74 -14.57
C ILE A 174 -9.21 -11.18 -14.77
N ILE A 175 -7.91 -11.47 -14.63
CA ILE A 175 -7.38 -12.82 -14.91
C ILE A 175 -7.52 -13.73 -13.68
N VAL A 176 -6.87 -13.35 -12.57
CA VAL A 176 -6.88 -14.13 -11.32
C VAL A 176 -8.27 -14.15 -10.69
N GLY A 177 -9.00 -13.03 -10.74
CA GLY A 177 -10.37 -12.96 -10.22
C GLY A 177 -11.34 -13.85 -10.96
N THR A 178 -11.28 -13.87 -12.30
CA THR A 178 -12.13 -14.73 -13.13
C THR A 178 -11.87 -16.21 -12.88
N ILE A 179 -10.60 -16.62 -12.82
CA ILE A 179 -10.26 -18.02 -12.56
C ILE A 179 -10.56 -18.40 -11.10
N GLY A 180 -10.22 -17.52 -10.16
CA GLY A 180 -10.38 -17.73 -8.73
C GLY A 180 -11.83 -17.88 -8.30
N GLN A 181 -12.68 -16.91 -8.64
CA GLN A 181 -14.09 -16.92 -8.24
C GLN A 181 -14.98 -17.73 -9.20
N GLY A 182 -14.66 -17.73 -10.50
CA GLY A 182 -15.48 -18.41 -11.50
C GLY A 182 -15.27 -19.91 -11.56
N TYR A 183 -14.11 -20.41 -11.11
CA TYR A 183 -13.76 -21.83 -11.23
C TYR A 183 -13.22 -22.41 -9.93
N ASN A 184 -12.11 -21.88 -9.39
CA ASN A 184 -11.48 -22.40 -8.18
C ASN A 184 -10.47 -21.41 -7.58
N TYR A 185 -10.61 -21.10 -6.29
CA TYR A 185 -9.72 -20.17 -5.60
C TYR A 185 -8.24 -20.55 -5.67
N HIS A 186 -7.91 -21.84 -5.49
CA HIS A 186 -6.55 -22.34 -5.53
C HIS A 186 -5.91 -22.21 -6.93
N LEU A 187 -6.70 -22.35 -8.00
CA LEU A 187 -6.23 -22.05 -9.36
C LEU A 187 -5.94 -20.55 -9.54
N GLY A 188 -6.79 -19.67 -9.01
CA GLY A 188 -6.51 -18.23 -8.97
C GLY A 188 -5.20 -17.92 -8.25
N PHE A 189 -5.00 -18.47 -7.05
CA PHE A 189 -3.75 -18.34 -6.29
C PHE A 189 -2.54 -18.93 -7.02
N SER A 190 -2.73 -20.01 -7.78
CA SER A 190 -1.68 -20.61 -8.62
C SER A 190 -1.25 -19.68 -9.74
N ILE A 191 -2.18 -18.98 -10.38
CA ILE A 191 -1.86 -17.97 -11.41
C ILE A 191 -1.06 -16.82 -10.80
N ALA A 192 -1.41 -16.37 -9.59
CA ALA A 192 -0.60 -15.39 -8.87
C ALA A 192 0.83 -15.91 -8.58
N ALA A 193 0.97 -17.16 -8.14
CA ALA A 193 2.28 -17.78 -7.91
C ALA A 193 3.12 -17.86 -9.20
N ILE A 194 2.50 -18.25 -10.32
CA ILE A 194 3.13 -18.31 -11.64
C ILE A 194 3.56 -16.92 -12.11
N GLY A 195 2.74 -15.89 -11.87
CA GLY A 195 3.09 -14.51 -12.18
C GLY A 195 4.35 -14.06 -11.43
N MET A 196 4.38 -14.24 -10.11
CA MET A 196 5.56 -13.91 -9.30
C MET A 196 6.81 -14.71 -9.74
N PHE A 197 6.65 -15.98 -10.09
CA PHE A 197 7.72 -16.82 -10.64
C PHE A 197 8.33 -16.25 -11.92
N PHE A 198 7.50 -15.80 -12.88
CA PHE A 198 8.00 -15.12 -14.09
C PHE A 198 8.68 -13.79 -13.79
N GLY A 199 8.17 -13.02 -12.82
CA GLY A 199 8.83 -11.82 -12.31
C GLY A 199 10.25 -12.11 -11.78
N LEU A 200 10.38 -13.15 -10.96
CA LEU A 200 11.67 -13.61 -10.42
C LEU A 200 12.64 -14.10 -11.51
N ILE A 201 12.16 -14.93 -12.45
CA ILE A 201 12.98 -15.41 -13.57
C ILE A 201 13.51 -14.22 -14.38
N SER A 202 12.62 -13.31 -14.78
CA SER A 202 12.99 -12.11 -15.53
C SER A 202 14.05 -11.30 -14.78
N PHE A 203 13.87 -11.11 -13.47
CA PHE A 203 14.84 -10.41 -12.63
C PHE A 203 16.19 -11.14 -12.56
N VAL A 204 16.21 -12.44 -12.26
CA VAL A 204 17.46 -13.22 -12.12
C VAL A 204 18.25 -13.29 -13.43
N MET A 205 17.57 -13.53 -14.56
CA MET A 205 18.22 -13.64 -15.86
C MET A 205 18.81 -12.30 -16.33
N SER A 206 18.16 -11.19 -16.00
CA SER A 206 18.52 -9.88 -16.56
C SER A 206 19.31 -8.98 -15.61
N ARG A 207 19.21 -9.15 -14.28
CA ARG A 207 19.83 -8.25 -13.28
C ARG A 207 21.32 -8.02 -13.49
N LYS A 208 22.11 -9.08 -13.72
CA LYS A 208 23.57 -8.97 -13.81
C LYS A 208 23.99 -8.12 -15.02
N LYS A 209 23.27 -8.26 -16.14
CA LYS A 209 23.56 -7.57 -17.39
C LYS A 209 22.96 -6.16 -17.43
N ASN A 210 21.76 -5.98 -16.91
CA ASN A 210 20.99 -4.74 -17.09
C ASN A 210 21.09 -3.79 -15.90
N LEU A 211 21.35 -4.27 -14.68
CA LEU A 211 21.47 -3.45 -13.48
C LEU A 211 22.93 -3.21 -13.06
N GLY A 212 23.89 -3.98 -13.56
CA GLY A 212 25.29 -3.81 -13.16
C GLY A 212 25.48 -3.85 -11.64
N LEU A 213 26.05 -2.77 -11.08
CA LEU A 213 26.19 -2.58 -9.64
C LEU A 213 24.97 -1.97 -8.94
N ALA A 214 23.95 -1.52 -9.68
CA ALA A 214 22.74 -0.92 -9.09
C ALA A 214 22.05 -1.92 -8.15
N GLY A 215 21.71 -1.44 -6.96
CA GLY A 215 21.15 -2.20 -5.85
C GLY A 215 22.09 -3.24 -5.23
N SER A 216 23.33 -3.39 -5.71
CA SER A 216 24.31 -4.32 -5.12
C SER A 216 25.16 -3.65 -4.02
N VAL A 217 25.11 -2.33 -3.91
CA VAL A 217 25.83 -1.54 -2.92
C VAL A 217 25.04 -1.51 -1.61
N VAL A 218 25.73 -1.73 -0.49
CA VAL A 218 25.19 -1.49 0.85
C VAL A 218 25.63 -0.08 1.25
N HIS A 219 24.69 0.85 1.34
CA HIS A 219 24.98 2.28 1.56
C HIS A 219 25.49 2.55 2.98
N ASN A 220 24.94 1.85 3.98
CA ASN A 220 25.27 2.05 5.39
C ASN A 220 25.58 0.72 6.12
N PRO A 221 26.65 0.01 5.72
CA PRO A 221 26.96 -1.32 6.23
C PRO A 221 27.23 -1.28 7.74
N LEU A 222 26.68 -2.25 8.47
CA LEU A 222 26.98 -2.43 9.90
C LEU A 222 28.48 -2.70 10.10
N THR A 223 29.09 -2.04 11.10
CA THR A 223 30.43 -2.45 11.56
C THR A 223 30.37 -3.85 12.20
N PRO A 224 31.49 -4.57 12.33
CA PRO A 224 31.49 -5.88 13.01
C PRO A 224 30.86 -5.86 14.41
N GLU A 225 31.10 -4.80 15.18
CA GLU A 225 30.56 -4.59 16.53
C GLU A 225 29.06 -4.31 16.50
N GLU A 226 28.62 -3.40 15.62
CA GLU A 226 27.20 -3.11 15.43
C GLU A 226 26.44 -4.34 14.94
N ARG A 227 27.05 -5.12 14.04
CA ARG A 227 26.49 -6.36 13.50
C ARG A 227 26.25 -7.36 14.63
N ARG A 228 27.27 -7.64 15.46
CA ARG A 228 27.12 -8.53 16.61
C ARG A 228 26.03 -8.07 17.56
N SER A 229 26.03 -6.79 17.96
CA SER A 229 25.01 -6.23 18.86
C SER A 229 23.61 -6.33 18.27
N THR A 230 23.46 -6.04 16.98
CA THR A 230 22.18 -6.07 16.28
C THR A 230 21.62 -7.48 16.18
N PHE A 231 22.43 -8.47 15.77
CA PHE A 231 21.98 -9.86 15.70
C PHE A 231 21.66 -10.45 17.07
N ILE A 232 22.38 -10.06 18.13
CA ILE A 232 22.03 -10.44 19.51
C ILE A 232 20.67 -9.86 19.90
N LYS A 233 20.41 -8.57 19.64
CA LYS A 233 19.12 -7.93 19.93
C LYS A 233 17.97 -8.57 19.15
N ILE A 234 18.18 -8.87 17.87
CA ILE A 234 17.19 -9.57 17.03
C ILE A 234 16.95 -10.98 17.58
N GLY A 235 18.01 -11.74 17.91
CA GLY A 235 17.91 -13.08 18.47
C GLY A 235 17.18 -13.09 19.82
N ALA A 236 17.53 -12.17 20.73
CA ALA A 236 16.83 -12.01 22.01
C ALA A 236 15.35 -11.64 21.81
N GLY A 237 15.05 -10.71 20.90
CA GLY A 237 13.68 -10.35 20.54
C GLY A 237 12.89 -11.53 19.97
N ALA A 238 13.50 -12.34 19.12
CA ALA A 238 12.88 -13.55 18.56
C ALA A 238 12.60 -14.60 19.64
N VAL A 239 13.53 -14.82 20.58
CA VAL A 239 13.33 -15.73 21.71
C VAL A 239 12.20 -15.24 22.61
N ILE A 240 12.17 -13.94 22.95
CA ILE A 240 11.08 -13.33 23.72
C ILE A 240 9.75 -13.51 23.00
N LEU A 241 9.70 -13.26 21.68
CA LEU A 241 8.49 -13.46 20.89
C LEU A 241 8.05 -14.92 20.92
N ILE A 242 8.95 -15.89 20.71
CA ILE A 242 8.63 -17.33 20.76
C ILE A 242 8.05 -17.71 22.13
N ILE A 243 8.67 -17.25 23.23
CA ILE A 243 8.18 -17.49 24.59
C ILE A 243 6.79 -16.89 24.77
N LEU A 244 6.58 -15.64 24.34
CA LEU A 244 5.28 -14.98 24.41
C LEU A 244 4.23 -15.75 23.61
N LEU A 245 4.51 -16.18 22.38
CA LEU A 245 3.58 -16.95 21.57
C LEU A 245 3.27 -18.31 22.21
N ALA A 246 4.28 -19.01 22.74
CA ALA A 246 4.14 -20.32 23.38
C ALA A 246 3.30 -20.26 24.66
N ILE A 247 3.31 -19.13 25.38
CA ILE A 247 2.49 -18.93 26.59
C ILE A 247 1.09 -18.44 26.22
N THR A 248 1.00 -17.41 25.36
CA THR A 248 -0.25 -16.67 25.15
C THR A 248 -1.23 -17.38 24.22
N ILE A 249 -0.77 -18.16 23.23
CA ILE A 249 -1.65 -18.90 22.30
C ILE A 249 -2.40 -20.02 23.05
N PRO A 250 -1.73 -20.94 23.79
CA PRO A 250 -2.44 -21.99 24.53
C PRO A 250 -3.34 -21.43 25.63
N ALA A 251 -2.92 -20.33 26.27
CA ALA A 251 -3.72 -19.61 27.26
C ALA A 251 -4.93 -18.86 26.65
N ARG A 252 -5.10 -18.87 25.32
CA ARG A 252 -6.13 -18.13 24.55
C ARG A 252 -6.10 -16.61 24.73
N ILE A 253 -5.03 -16.08 25.31
CA ILE A 253 -4.77 -14.63 25.45
C ILE A 253 -4.47 -14.06 24.06
N LEU A 254 -3.60 -14.72 23.29
CA LEU A 254 -3.33 -14.37 21.91
C LEU A 254 -4.23 -15.21 20.99
N ASN A 255 -5.22 -14.54 20.42
CA ASN A 255 -6.15 -15.05 19.44
C ASN A 255 -6.30 -14.01 18.31
N LEU A 256 -7.11 -14.31 17.29
CA LEU A 256 -7.24 -13.42 16.15
C LEU A 256 -7.70 -12.00 16.54
N ASN A 257 -8.67 -11.89 17.44
CA ASN A 257 -9.18 -10.59 17.88
C ASN A 257 -8.13 -9.80 18.66
N SER A 258 -7.43 -10.43 19.59
CA SER A 258 -6.36 -9.73 20.33
C SER A 258 -5.18 -9.37 19.42
N PHE A 259 -4.84 -10.19 18.43
CA PHE A 259 -3.84 -9.85 17.42
C PHE A 259 -4.26 -8.62 16.60
N ILE A 260 -5.49 -8.60 16.06
CA ILE A 260 -6.03 -7.45 15.32
C ILE A 260 -5.98 -6.19 16.19
N THR A 261 -6.38 -6.27 17.46
CA THR A 261 -6.33 -5.15 18.41
C THR A 261 -4.90 -4.68 18.69
N ILE A 262 -3.95 -5.58 18.92
CA ILE A 262 -2.54 -5.24 19.15
C ILE A 262 -1.97 -4.51 17.94
N VAL A 263 -2.15 -5.05 16.73
CA VAL A 263 -1.66 -4.40 15.50
C VAL A 263 -2.33 -3.04 15.33
N SER A 264 -3.61 -2.90 15.70
CA SER A 264 -4.31 -1.62 15.64
C SER A 264 -3.77 -0.57 16.60
N ILE A 265 -3.43 -0.97 17.82
CA ILE A 265 -2.77 -0.08 18.77
C ILE A 265 -1.40 0.33 18.22
N LEU A 266 -0.61 -0.62 17.69
CA LEU A 266 0.71 -0.34 17.11
C LEU A 266 0.63 0.58 15.88
N GLY A 267 -0.42 0.46 15.07
CA GLY A 267 -0.67 1.32 13.92
C GLY A 267 -0.70 2.81 14.25
N PHE A 268 -1.12 3.18 15.47
CA PHE A 268 -1.13 4.57 15.96
C PHE A 268 0.06 4.90 16.88
N LEU A 269 0.49 3.96 17.72
CA LEU A 269 1.61 4.20 18.64
C LEU A 269 2.94 4.39 17.90
N ILE A 270 3.20 3.65 16.82
CA ILE A 270 4.44 3.77 16.08
C ILE A 270 4.57 5.15 15.42
N PRO A 271 3.58 5.66 14.65
CA PRO A 271 3.63 7.02 14.12
C PRO A 271 3.75 8.09 15.21
N ALA A 272 2.98 7.97 16.29
CA ALA A 272 3.05 8.91 17.42
C ALA A 272 4.46 8.96 18.02
N TRP A 273 5.09 7.79 18.21
CA TRP A 273 6.48 7.70 18.66
C TRP A 273 7.44 8.36 17.67
N TYR A 274 7.27 8.17 16.35
CA TYR A 274 8.08 8.85 15.33
C TYR A 274 7.97 10.37 15.43
N PHE A 275 6.75 10.91 15.54
CA PHE A 275 6.53 12.34 15.71
C PHE A 275 7.20 12.90 16.96
N ILE A 276 7.01 12.24 18.11
CA ILE A 276 7.62 12.63 19.39
C ILE A 276 9.15 12.58 19.29
N MET A 277 9.71 11.49 18.78
CA MET A 277 11.15 11.30 18.64
C MET A 277 11.78 12.38 17.75
N MET A 278 11.18 12.70 16.60
CA MET A 278 11.68 13.74 15.71
C MET A 278 11.54 15.14 16.31
N TYR A 279 10.42 15.44 16.98
CA TYR A 279 10.17 16.74 17.58
C TYR A 279 11.14 17.06 18.72
N PHE A 280 11.41 16.08 19.60
CA PHE A 280 12.31 16.25 20.75
C PHE A 280 13.78 15.97 20.42
N SER A 281 14.10 15.56 19.20
CA SER A 281 15.48 15.31 18.79
C SER A 281 16.34 16.57 18.89
N LYS A 282 17.56 16.41 19.40
CA LYS A 282 18.59 17.45 19.39
C LYS A 282 19.13 17.73 17.98
N LYS A 283 18.81 16.86 17.01
CA LYS A 283 19.22 16.97 15.60
C LYS A 283 18.22 17.76 14.74
N THR A 284 17.18 18.35 15.35
CA THR A 284 16.19 19.18 14.64
C THR A 284 16.26 20.64 15.08
N SER A 285 16.25 21.54 14.11
CA SER A 285 16.17 22.99 14.28
C SER A 285 14.76 23.44 14.68
N LYS A 286 14.62 24.70 15.12
CA LYS A 286 13.30 25.29 15.45
C LYS A 286 12.34 25.30 14.25
N ASP A 287 12.85 25.57 13.06
CA ASP A 287 12.03 25.58 11.84
C ASP A 287 11.62 24.17 11.42
N GLU A 288 12.51 23.18 11.53
CA GLU A 288 12.14 21.78 11.29
C GLU A 288 11.09 21.28 12.28
N ARG A 289 11.16 21.68 13.56
CA ARG A 289 10.11 21.36 14.53
C ARG A 289 8.77 21.98 14.17
N SER A 290 8.76 23.22 13.64
CA SER A 290 7.55 23.84 13.10
C SER A 290 6.99 23.05 11.91
N ARG A 291 7.85 22.52 11.02
CA ARG A 291 7.43 21.68 9.88
C ARG A 291 6.85 20.35 10.33
N ILE A 292 7.41 19.73 11.36
CA ILE A 292 6.84 18.51 11.97
C ILE A 292 5.41 18.78 12.45
N LEU A 293 5.18 19.89 13.15
CA LEU A 293 3.83 20.29 13.59
C LEU A 293 2.90 20.58 12.41
N ALA A 294 3.40 21.17 11.32
CA ALA A 294 2.63 21.38 10.08
C ALA A 294 2.19 20.06 9.42
N TYR A 295 2.98 19.00 9.58
CA TYR A 295 2.73 17.70 8.96
C TYR A 295 1.70 16.86 9.72
N ILE A 296 1.51 17.06 11.03
CA ILE A 296 0.50 16.33 11.83
C ILE A 296 -0.91 16.37 11.24
N PRO A 297 -1.51 17.55 10.92
CA PRO A 297 -2.85 17.57 10.32
C PRO A 297 -2.89 16.94 8.93
N LEU A 298 -1.80 17.01 8.14
CA LEU A 298 -1.71 16.33 6.84
C LEU A 298 -1.62 14.81 7.00
N PHE A 299 -0.94 14.33 8.03
CA PHE A 299 -0.85 12.92 8.37
C PHE A 299 -2.21 12.36 8.82
N ILE A 300 -2.94 13.09 9.68
CA ILE A 300 -4.31 12.71 10.08
C ILE A 300 -5.25 12.71 8.88
N ALA A 301 -5.15 13.72 8.00
CA ALA A 301 -5.90 13.76 6.76
C ALA A 301 -5.58 12.56 5.85
N SER A 302 -4.31 12.19 5.74
CA SER A 302 -3.88 10.99 5.01
C SER A 302 -4.50 9.72 5.59
N ILE A 303 -4.53 9.56 6.92
CA ILE A 303 -5.16 8.40 7.57
C ILE A 303 -6.63 8.29 7.18
N VAL A 304 -7.40 9.37 7.26
CA VAL A 304 -8.84 9.33 6.96
C VAL A 304 -9.09 9.07 5.47
N PHE A 305 -8.28 9.65 4.59
CA PHE A 305 -8.37 9.39 3.16
C PHE A 305 -8.10 7.92 2.84
N TRP A 306 -6.97 7.36 3.29
CA TRP A 306 -6.62 5.96 3.05
C TRP A 306 -7.58 5.00 3.75
N ALA A 307 -8.24 5.41 4.84
CA ALA A 307 -9.23 4.57 5.49
C ALA A 307 -10.42 4.31 4.57
N ILE A 308 -10.87 5.33 3.84
CA ILE A 308 -11.94 5.21 2.84
C ILE A 308 -11.45 4.46 1.59
N GLU A 309 -10.27 4.81 1.08
CA GLU A 309 -9.72 4.20 -0.14
C GLU A 309 -9.48 2.69 0.04
N GLU A 310 -8.76 2.27 1.10
CA GLU A 310 -8.39 0.87 1.31
C GLU A 310 -9.59 -0.01 1.72
N GLN A 311 -10.71 0.58 2.12
CA GLN A 311 -11.97 -0.16 2.26
C GLN A 311 -12.54 -0.63 0.91
N GLY A 312 -12.07 -0.08 -0.21
CA GLY A 312 -12.29 -0.60 -1.56
C GLY A 312 -12.02 -2.10 -1.67
N ALA A 313 -10.88 -2.54 -1.13
CA ALA A 313 -10.43 -3.93 -1.19
C ALA A 313 -10.89 -4.80 -0.02
N SER A 314 -11.63 -4.24 0.95
CA SER A 314 -12.19 -4.98 2.08
C SER A 314 -13.71 -4.85 2.13
N LEU A 315 -14.24 -3.80 2.75
CA LEU A 315 -15.67 -3.61 2.92
C LEU A 315 -16.42 -3.52 1.58
N LEU A 316 -15.96 -2.70 0.63
CA LEU A 316 -16.64 -2.54 -0.66
C LEU A 316 -16.52 -3.79 -1.54
N ALA A 317 -15.52 -4.65 -1.31
CA ALA A 317 -15.45 -5.97 -1.93
C ALA A 317 -16.60 -6.87 -1.40
N VAL A 318 -16.83 -6.90 -0.08
CA VAL A 318 -17.99 -7.60 0.50
C VAL A 318 -19.31 -6.99 -0.01
N TYR A 319 -19.37 -5.65 -0.13
CA TYR A 319 -20.53 -4.95 -0.68
C TYR A 319 -20.82 -5.35 -2.13
N ALA A 320 -19.78 -5.45 -2.97
CA ALA A 320 -19.90 -5.90 -4.36
C ALA A 320 -20.52 -7.31 -4.44
N ASP A 321 -20.11 -8.23 -3.57
CA ASP A 321 -20.65 -9.60 -3.56
C ASP A 321 -22.05 -9.71 -2.94
N LYS A 322 -22.34 -8.96 -1.87
CA LYS A 322 -23.57 -9.16 -1.07
C LYS A 322 -24.70 -8.18 -1.35
N ARG A 323 -24.38 -6.99 -1.84
CA ARG A 323 -25.35 -5.88 -1.96
C ARG A 323 -25.55 -5.42 -3.40
N THR A 324 -24.76 -5.89 -4.35
CA THR A 324 -24.78 -5.37 -5.73
C THR A 324 -25.45 -6.35 -6.70
N GLN A 325 -26.22 -5.83 -7.66
CA GLN A 325 -26.76 -6.60 -8.78
C GLN A 325 -25.64 -6.91 -9.78
N LEU A 326 -25.18 -8.16 -9.76
CA LEU A 326 -24.08 -8.62 -10.60
C LEU A 326 -24.52 -9.02 -12.02
N ASN A 327 -25.81 -9.31 -12.24
CA ASN A 327 -26.35 -9.51 -13.58
C ASN A 327 -26.77 -8.15 -14.15
N PHE A 328 -25.88 -7.53 -14.92
CA PHE A 328 -26.07 -6.17 -15.43
C PHE A 328 -25.76 -6.13 -16.92
N ALA A 329 -26.62 -5.47 -17.70
CA ALA A 329 -26.45 -5.31 -19.15
C ALA A 329 -26.17 -6.62 -19.93
N GLY A 330 -26.75 -7.75 -19.49
CA GLY A 330 -26.60 -9.05 -20.14
C GLY A 330 -25.32 -9.83 -19.79
N ILE A 331 -24.48 -9.31 -18.89
CA ILE A 331 -23.28 -9.99 -18.39
C ILE A 331 -23.38 -10.27 -16.89
N HIS A 332 -22.74 -11.34 -16.45
CA HIS A 332 -22.55 -11.63 -15.02
C HIS A 332 -21.19 -11.06 -14.58
N ILE A 333 -21.21 -9.98 -13.81
CA ILE A 333 -20.03 -9.31 -13.28
C ILE A 333 -19.51 -10.08 -12.07
N LEU A 334 -18.23 -10.44 -12.06
CA LEU A 334 -17.61 -11.01 -10.86
C LEU A 334 -17.27 -9.89 -9.85
N PRO A 335 -17.53 -10.07 -8.54
CA PRO A 335 -17.23 -9.06 -7.53
C PRO A 335 -15.75 -8.61 -7.51
N SER A 336 -14.81 -9.50 -7.81
CA SER A 336 -13.38 -9.14 -7.93
C SER A 336 -13.10 -8.11 -9.02
N TRP A 337 -13.92 -8.02 -10.07
CA TRP A 337 -13.70 -7.07 -11.16
C TRP A 337 -13.85 -5.61 -10.74
N PHE A 338 -14.57 -5.32 -9.64
CA PHE A 338 -14.64 -3.95 -9.09
C PHE A 338 -13.26 -3.44 -8.64
N GLN A 339 -12.32 -4.33 -8.29
CA GLN A 339 -10.95 -3.96 -7.93
C GLN A 339 -10.15 -3.39 -9.12
N THR A 340 -10.64 -3.57 -10.35
CA THR A 340 -10.03 -2.98 -11.57
C THR A 340 -10.36 -1.49 -11.72
N LEU A 341 -11.41 -1.00 -11.05
CA LEU A 341 -11.90 0.37 -11.22
C LEU A 341 -10.88 1.40 -10.74
N ASN A 342 -10.26 1.18 -9.57
CA ASN A 342 -9.23 2.08 -9.06
C ASN A 342 -8.08 2.26 -10.08
N PRO A 343 -7.33 1.20 -10.47
CA PRO A 343 -6.20 1.36 -11.38
C PRO A 343 -6.61 1.84 -12.77
N LEU A 344 -7.80 1.45 -13.26
CA LEU A 344 -8.34 1.96 -14.52
C LEU A 344 -8.52 3.48 -14.47
N PHE A 345 -9.20 3.99 -13.44
CA PHE A 345 -9.45 5.42 -13.29
C PHE A 345 -8.15 6.20 -13.06
N ILE A 346 -7.18 5.64 -12.32
CA ILE A 346 -5.86 6.27 -12.17
C ILE A 346 -5.20 6.43 -13.54
N VAL A 347 -5.12 5.37 -14.35
CA VAL A 347 -4.47 5.41 -15.67
C VAL A 347 -5.14 6.42 -16.60
N VAL A 348 -6.48 6.49 -16.58
CA VAL A 348 -7.26 7.39 -17.44
C VAL A 348 -7.16 8.84 -16.98
N PHE A 349 -7.30 9.12 -15.68
CA PHE A 349 -7.47 10.48 -15.15
C PHE A 349 -6.19 11.11 -14.61
N ALA A 350 -5.13 10.35 -14.29
CA ALA A 350 -3.86 10.92 -13.84
C ALA A 350 -3.26 11.91 -14.85
N PRO A 351 -3.18 11.61 -16.17
CA PRO A 351 -2.69 12.58 -17.15
C PRO A 351 -3.56 13.84 -17.24
N VAL A 352 -4.88 13.70 -17.06
CA VAL A 352 -5.85 14.81 -17.09
C VAL A 352 -5.60 15.77 -15.93
N LEU A 353 -5.50 15.24 -14.70
CA LEU A 353 -5.23 16.06 -13.52
C LEU A 353 -3.83 16.66 -13.55
N ALA A 354 -2.82 15.91 -13.99
CA ALA A 354 -1.47 16.44 -14.17
C ALA A 354 -1.46 17.63 -15.14
N SER A 355 -2.15 17.51 -16.29
CA SER A 355 -2.28 18.58 -17.28
C SER A 355 -3.03 19.80 -16.72
N LEU A 356 -4.05 19.57 -15.89
CA LEU A 356 -4.77 20.64 -15.19
C LEU A 356 -3.84 21.42 -14.25
N TRP A 357 -3.01 20.73 -13.46
CA TRP A 357 -2.06 21.39 -12.55
C TRP A 357 -1.00 22.20 -13.30
N VAL A 358 -0.49 21.67 -14.41
CA VAL A 358 0.45 22.39 -15.28
C VAL A 358 -0.21 23.64 -15.86
N LYS A 359 -1.45 23.53 -16.37
CA LYS A 359 -2.19 24.67 -16.94
C LYS A 359 -2.49 25.76 -15.91
N LEU A 360 -2.72 25.39 -14.65
CA LEU A 360 -2.97 26.34 -13.57
C LEU A 360 -1.70 27.08 -13.13
N GLY A 361 -0.51 26.50 -13.30
CA GLY A 361 0.77 27.13 -12.94
C GLY A 361 0.78 27.62 -11.49
N ASP A 362 1.05 28.92 -11.29
CA ASP A 362 1.06 29.57 -9.97
C ASP A 362 -0.33 29.67 -9.31
N ARG A 363 -1.42 29.47 -10.06
CA ARG A 363 -2.80 29.47 -9.55
C ARG A 363 -3.22 28.11 -8.98
N GLN A 364 -2.36 27.10 -9.06
CA GLN A 364 -2.71 25.78 -8.57
C GLN A 364 -2.97 25.79 -7.05
N PRO A 365 -3.86 24.94 -6.54
CA PRO A 365 -4.07 24.82 -5.11
C PRO A 365 -2.80 24.33 -4.42
N SER A 366 -2.49 24.92 -3.26
CA SER A 366 -1.39 24.44 -2.42
C SER A 366 -1.64 23.05 -1.86
N THR A 367 -0.58 22.37 -1.38
CA THR A 367 -0.68 21.01 -0.85
C THR A 367 -1.79 20.82 0.20
N PRO A 368 -1.95 21.65 1.25
CA PRO A 368 -3.03 21.42 2.23
C PRO A 368 -4.43 21.51 1.60
N VAL A 369 -4.62 22.36 0.60
CA VAL A 369 -5.88 22.51 -0.14
C VAL A 369 -6.14 21.29 -1.03
N LYS A 370 -5.10 20.75 -1.69
CA LYS A 370 -5.21 19.50 -2.46
C LYS A 370 -5.57 18.31 -1.57
N PHE A 371 -5.01 18.24 -0.36
CA PHE A 371 -5.41 17.25 0.66
C PHE A 371 -6.89 17.41 1.05
N SER A 372 -7.36 18.65 1.23
CA SER A 372 -8.78 18.91 1.51
C SER A 372 -9.69 18.42 0.40
N PHE A 373 -9.34 18.66 -0.87
CA PHE A 373 -10.11 18.13 -2.00
C PHE A 373 -10.14 16.61 -2.00
N GLY A 374 -9.00 15.95 -1.71
CA GLY A 374 -8.92 14.50 -1.54
C GLY A 374 -9.90 13.98 -0.49
N LEU A 375 -9.89 14.56 0.72
CA LEU A 375 -10.77 14.18 1.83
C LEU A 375 -12.25 14.41 1.52
N ILE A 376 -12.60 15.54 0.90
CA ILE A 376 -13.99 15.86 0.56
C ILE A 376 -14.51 14.87 -0.48
N LEU A 377 -13.72 14.56 -1.51
CA LEU A 377 -14.11 13.60 -2.55
C LEU A 377 -14.20 12.17 -2.01
N ALA A 378 -13.27 11.75 -1.14
CA ALA A 378 -13.37 10.48 -0.43
C ALA A 378 -14.62 10.43 0.48
N GLY A 379 -14.93 11.52 1.18
CA GLY A 379 -16.14 11.57 2.00
C GLY A 379 -17.41 11.45 1.15
N PHE A 380 -17.45 12.13 -0.01
CA PHE A 380 -18.57 12.03 -0.95
C PHE A 380 -18.72 10.63 -1.56
N SER A 381 -17.64 9.89 -1.81
CA SER A 381 -17.77 8.53 -2.32
C SER A 381 -18.55 7.62 -1.37
N TYR A 382 -18.36 7.79 -0.06
CA TYR A 382 -19.10 7.06 0.97
C TYR A 382 -20.52 7.59 1.14
N ILE A 383 -20.73 8.91 1.09
CA ILE A 383 -22.09 9.48 1.10
C ILE A 383 -22.90 8.97 -0.10
N VAL A 384 -22.28 8.78 -1.27
CA VAL A 384 -22.93 8.17 -2.44
C VAL A 384 -23.35 6.72 -2.16
N MET A 385 -22.52 5.94 -1.46
CA MET A 385 -22.86 4.56 -1.09
C MET A 385 -23.98 4.44 -0.05
N MET A 386 -24.28 5.51 0.69
CA MET A 386 -25.41 5.57 1.62
C MET A 386 -26.77 5.63 0.89
N VAL A 387 -26.81 6.28 -0.28
CA VAL A 387 -28.05 6.61 -0.99
C VAL A 387 -28.90 5.39 -1.35
N PRO A 388 -28.36 4.29 -1.91
CA PRO A 388 -29.16 3.13 -2.28
C PRO A 388 -29.93 2.51 -1.11
N ALA A 389 -29.27 2.31 0.04
CA ALA A 389 -29.91 1.77 1.23
C ALA A 389 -30.92 2.74 1.86
N TYR A 390 -30.66 4.05 1.77
CA TYR A 390 -31.61 5.06 2.24
C TYR A 390 -32.91 5.06 1.42
N LEU A 391 -32.81 4.91 0.10
CA LEU A 391 -33.97 4.95 -0.80
C LEU A 391 -34.74 3.61 -0.86
N ASN A 392 -34.03 2.48 -0.89
CA ASN A 392 -34.61 1.17 -1.22
C ASN A 392 -34.47 0.14 -0.09
N GLY A 393 -34.00 0.56 1.09
CA GLY A 393 -33.69 -0.31 2.21
C GLY A 393 -32.46 -1.19 1.99
N SER A 394 -32.13 -2.00 3.00
CA SER A 394 -30.97 -2.89 3.01
C SER A 394 -31.24 -4.29 2.46
N SER A 395 -32.45 -4.56 1.98
CA SER A 395 -32.87 -5.89 1.50
C SER A 395 -32.75 -6.07 -0.02
N SER A 396 -32.75 -4.98 -0.79
CA SER A 396 -32.66 -5.01 -2.25
C SER A 396 -31.21 -4.93 -2.74
N LEU A 397 -30.90 -5.60 -3.86
CA LEU A 397 -29.61 -5.44 -4.53
C LEU A 397 -29.56 -4.08 -5.24
N VAL A 398 -28.39 -3.44 -5.21
CA VAL A 398 -28.17 -2.10 -5.76
C VAL A 398 -27.51 -2.16 -7.13
N SER A 399 -27.74 -1.14 -7.97
CA SER A 399 -27.06 -1.03 -9.26
C SER A 399 -25.53 -0.96 -9.09
N PRO A 400 -24.75 -1.68 -9.91
CA PRO A 400 -23.28 -1.63 -9.85
C PRO A 400 -22.71 -0.23 -10.14
N LEU A 401 -23.49 0.65 -10.79
CA LEU A 401 -23.08 2.02 -11.10
C LEU A 401 -22.83 2.87 -9.84
N TRP A 402 -23.45 2.54 -8.70
CA TRP A 402 -23.18 3.22 -7.43
C TRP A 402 -21.76 2.96 -6.93
N LEU A 403 -21.31 1.70 -7.01
CA LEU A 403 -19.92 1.34 -6.72
C LEU A 403 -18.98 2.02 -7.71
N VAL A 404 -19.29 2.00 -9.01
CA VAL A 404 -18.47 2.66 -10.05
C VAL A 404 -18.29 4.15 -9.74
N LEU A 405 -19.36 4.86 -9.37
CA LEU A 405 -19.32 6.26 -8.99
C LEU A 405 -18.50 6.48 -7.71
N SER A 406 -18.66 5.62 -6.70
CA SER A 406 -17.88 5.69 -5.47
C SER A 406 -16.38 5.54 -5.73
N TYR A 407 -15.96 4.49 -6.46
CA TYR A 407 -14.56 4.31 -6.87
C TYR A 407 -14.03 5.50 -7.68
N PHE A 408 -14.83 6.03 -8.62
CA PHE A 408 -14.45 7.20 -9.40
C PHE A 408 -14.16 8.41 -8.50
N LEU A 409 -15.05 8.73 -7.56
CA LEU A 409 -14.87 9.86 -6.64
C LEU A 409 -13.63 9.69 -5.75
N VAL A 410 -13.41 8.50 -5.20
CA VAL A 410 -12.20 8.20 -4.42
C VAL A 410 -10.95 8.43 -5.25
N VAL A 411 -10.90 7.94 -6.49
CA VAL A 411 -9.72 8.07 -7.35
C VAL A 411 -9.43 9.52 -7.72
N ILE A 412 -10.46 10.32 -8.04
CA ILE A 412 -10.22 11.77 -8.27
C ILE A 412 -9.66 12.43 -6.99
N GLY A 413 -10.13 12.00 -5.82
CA GLY A 413 -9.56 12.42 -4.53
C GLY A 413 -8.11 11.97 -4.35
N GLU A 414 -7.78 10.73 -4.73
CA GLU A 414 -6.45 10.14 -4.66
C GLU A 414 -5.46 10.91 -5.53
N LEU A 415 -5.86 11.27 -6.76
CA LEU A 415 -5.06 12.06 -7.69
C LEU A 415 -4.83 13.49 -7.21
N CYS A 416 -5.62 13.98 -6.25
CA CYS A 416 -5.37 15.25 -5.57
C CYS A 416 -4.37 15.10 -4.42
N LEU A 417 -4.48 14.02 -3.62
CA LEU A 417 -3.78 13.86 -2.34
C LEU A 417 -2.44 13.11 -2.48
N SER A 418 -2.43 11.97 -3.16
CA SER A 418 -1.30 11.02 -3.16
C SER A 418 0.01 11.61 -3.75
N PRO A 419 0.01 12.25 -4.93
CA PRO A 419 1.25 12.79 -5.52
C PRO A 419 1.90 13.89 -4.66
N VAL A 420 1.08 14.74 -4.05
CA VAL A 420 1.56 15.84 -3.21
C VAL A 420 1.89 15.40 -1.79
N GLY A 421 1.33 14.27 -1.34
CA GLY A 421 1.64 13.65 -0.06
C GLY A 421 3.11 13.26 0.03
N LEU A 422 3.59 12.45 -0.92
CA LEU A 422 5.00 12.07 -0.98
C LEU A 422 5.93 13.30 -1.09
N SER A 423 5.53 14.29 -1.90
CA SER A 423 6.30 15.54 -2.05
C SER A 423 6.37 16.34 -0.74
N VAL A 424 5.28 16.47 0.00
CA VAL A 424 5.29 17.25 1.24
C VAL A 424 6.00 16.53 2.38
N SER A 425 5.96 15.19 2.41
CA SER A 425 6.73 14.39 3.37
C SER A 425 8.23 14.62 3.23
N THR A 426 8.74 14.72 2.00
CA THR A 426 10.16 15.02 1.76
C THR A 426 10.50 16.48 2.05
N LYS A 427 9.65 17.43 1.62
CA LYS A 427 9.89 18.86 1.88
C LYS A 427 9.88 19.20 3.37
N LEU A 428 8.94 18.65 4.14
CA LEU A 428 8.80 18.91 5.57
C LEU A 428 9.72 18.06 6.44
N ALA A 429 10.48 17.14 5.85
CA ALA A 429 11.39 16.31 6.61
C ALA A 429 12.55 17.11 7.21
N PRO A 430 12.86 16.89 8.50
CA PRO A 430 14.14 17.33 9.02
C PRO A 430 15.28 16.63 8.29
N ALA A 431 16.41 17.32 8.11
CA ALA A 431 17.56 16.79 7.38
C ALA A 431 18.08 15.46 7.98
N ALA A 432 18.02 15.33 9.31
CA ALA A 432 18.44 14.12 10.03
C ALA A 432 17.44 12.94 9.94
N PHE A 433 16.24 13.17 9.41
CA PHE A 433 15.11 12.22 9.44
C PHE A 433 14.38 12.09 8.10
N SER A 434 15.07 12.35 6.98
CA SER A 434 14.49 12.31 5.63
C SER A 434 13.88 10.94 5.27
N ALA A 435 14.59 9.86 5.56
CA ALA A 435 14.10 8.49 5.33
C ALA A 435 12.90 8.15 6.25
N GLN A 436 12.95 8.60 7.50
CA GLN A 436 11.89 8.37 8.48
C GLN A 436 10.58 9.09 8.11
N MET A 437 10.65 10.27 7.49
CA MET A 437 9.43 10.94 7.01
C MET A 437 8.79 10.24 5.82
N LEU A 438 9.58 9.64 4.94
CA LEU A 438 9.04 8.76 3.89
C LEU A 438 8.38 7.52 4.48
N SER A 439 8.97 6.92 5.52
CA SER A 439 8.31 5.84 6.27
C SER A 439 7.02 6.33 6.94
N LEU A 440 7.00 7.56 7.45
CA LEU A 440 5.82 8.13 8.07
C LEU A 440 4.68 8.34 7.06
N TRP A 441 4.97 8.71 5.81
CA TRP A 441 3.95 8.71 4.76
C TRP A 441 3.26 7.35 4.62
N ASN A 442 4.04 6.27 4.45
CA ASN A 442 3.51 4.91 4.33
C ASN A 442 2.82 4.43 5.63
N LEU A 443 3.27 4.90 6.79
CA LEU A 443 2.63 4.58 8.06
C LEU A 443 1.25 5.23 8.22
N SER A 444 0.93 6.30 7.48
CA SER A 444 -0.43 6.85 7.49
C SER A 444 -1.45 5.88 6.88
N ASP A 445 -1.06 5.22 5.80
CA ASP A 445 -1.83 4.16 5.15
C ASP A 445 -1.93 2.93 6.08
N ALA A 446 -0.80 2.49 6.67
CA ALA A 446 -0.83 1.40 7.65
C ALA A 446 -1.77 1.70 8.82
N ALA A 447 -1.72 2.90 9.40
CA ALA A 447 -2.61 3.33 10.48
C ALA A 447 -4.08 3.33 10.02
N ALA A 448 -4.36 3.80 8.81
CA ALA A 448 -5.70 3.78 8.21
C ALA A 448 -6.26 2.37 8.07
N GLN A 449 -5.45 1.43 7.59
CA GLN A 449 -5.87 0.04 7.44
C GLN A 449 -6.05 -0.65 8.79
N THR A 450 -5.25 -0.30 9.80
CA THR A 450 -5.53 -0.79 11.15
C THR A 450 -6.80 -0.21 11.77
N LEU A 451 -7.12 1.05 11.48
CA LEU A 451 -8.39 1.66 11.86
C LEU A 451 -9.55 0.92 11.18
N ASN A 452 -9.42 0.62 9.89
CA ASN A 452 -10.42 -0.14 9.12
C ASN A 452 -10.71 -1.50 9.75
N ALA A 453 -9.68 -2.23 10.23
CA ALA A 453 -9.88 -3.51 10.90
C ALA A 453 -10.77 -3.44 12.15
N GLN A 454 -10.92 -2.25 12.75
CA GLN A 454 -11.87 -2.00 13.83
C GLN A 454 -13.19 -1.43 13.32
N LEU A 455 -13.14 -0.50 12.37
CA LEU A 455 -14.34 0.14 11.81
C LEU A 455 -15.25 -0.87 11.11
N VAL A 456 -14.71 -1.85 10.37
CA VAL A 456 -15.55 -2.84 9.66
C VAL A 456 -16.48 -3.62 10.60
N LYS A 457 -16.16 -3.71 11.90
CA LYS A 457 -17.01 -4.36 12.92
C LYS A 457 -18.30 -3.59 13.20
N LEU A 458 -18.34 -2.30 12.84
CA LEU A 458 -19.51 -1.44 12.96
C LEU A 458 -20.43 -1.54 11.73
N TYR A 459 -19.97 -2.19 10.66
CA TYR A 459 -20.78 -2.37 9.46
C TYR A 459 -21.74 -3.55 9.61
N SER A 460 -22.99 -3.32 9.24
CA SER A 460 -24.00 -4.35 9.02
C SER A 460 -25.01 -3.82 8.01
N ALA A 461 -25.81 -4.70 7.40
CA ALA A 461 -26.84 -4.29 6.45
C ALA A 461 -27.85 -3.30 7.07
N ASP A 462 -28.22 -3.50 8.34
CA ASP A 462 -29.17 -2.63 9.04
C ASP A 462 -28.59 -1.25 9.41
N HIS A 463 -27.26 -1.16 9.52
CA HIS A 463 -26.56 0.08 9.84
C HIS A 463 -25.81 0.67 8.63
N GLU A 464 -26.05 0.16 7.41
CA GLU A 464 -25.37 0.55 6.17
C GLU A 464 -25.40 2.07 5.95
N VAL A 465 -26.57 2.68 6.16
CA VAL A 465 -26.78 4.13 6.01
C VAL A 465 -25.93 4.92 7.01
N ILE A 466 -25.96 4.52 8.29
CA ILE A 466 -25.23 5.20 9.35
C ILE A 466 -23.72 5.02 9.16
N TYR A 467 -23.29 3.84 8.72
CA TYR A 467 -21.89 3.54 8.48
C TYR A 467 -21.30 4.41 7.38
N PHE A 468 -21.87 4.34 6.17
CA PHE A 468 -21.38 5.09 5.02
C PHE A 468 -21.57 6.60 5.21
N GLY A 469 -22.73 7.01 5.72
CA GLY A 469 -23.01 8.41 6.03
C GLY A 469 -22.07 8.97 7.10
N GLY A 470 -21.83 8.23 8.18
CA GLY A 470 -20.99 8.64 9.30
C GLY A 470 -19.52 8.78 8.90
N VAL A 471 -18.94 7.74 8.28
CA VAL A 471 -17.55 7.77 7.79
C VAL A 471 -17.38 8.86 6.74
N GLY A 472 -18.32 8.96 5.78
CA GLY A 472 -18.28 9.98 4.74
C GLY A 472 -18.35 11.40 5.29
N LEU A 473 -19.27 11.65 6.24
CA LEU A 473 -19.43 12.96 6.87
C LEU A 473 -18.19 13.38 7.67
N VAL A 474 -17.57 12.46 8.42
CA VAL A 474 -16.33 12.73 9.15
C VAL A 474 -15.22 13.17 8.17
N SER A 475 -15.08 12.51 7.03
CA SER A 475 -14.08 12.87 6.02
C SER A 475 -14.38 14.25 5.39
N VAL A 476 -15.64 14.54 5.06
CA VAL A 476 -16.02 15.86 4.53
C VAL A 476 -15.75 16.97 5.55
N ILE A 477 -16.15 16.79 6.82
CA ILE A 477 -15.91 17.76 7.89
C ILE A 477 -14.41 18.01 8.07
N LEU A 478 -13.60 16.94 8.10
CA LEU A 478 -12.16 17.06 8.24
C LEU A 478 -11.53 17.77 7.02
N GLY A 479 -12.02 17.47 5.81
CA GLY A 479 -11.57 18.13 4.58
C GLY A 479 -11.87 19.63 4.58
N ILE A 480 -13.07 20.03 5.02
CA ILE A 480 -13.47 21.43 5.19
C ILE A 480 -12.61 22.10 6.28
N PHE A 481 -12.41 21.45 7.43
CA PHE A 481 -11.55 21.97 8.48
C PHE A 481 -10.12 22.19 7.98
N LEU A 482 -9.57 21.23 7.25
CA LEU A 482 -8.24 21.34 6.66
C LEU A 482 -8.16 22.48 5.64
N LEU A 483 -9.24 22.72 4.88
CA LEU A 483 -9.31 23.80 3.90
C LEU A 483 -9.25 25.16 4.58
N LEU A 484 -10.03 25.33 5.66
CA LEU A 484 -10.02 26.53 6.48
C LEU A 484 -8.68 26.73 7.20
N TYR A 485 -8.03 25.65 7.62
CA TYR A 485 -6.75 25.68 8.34
C TYR A 485 -5.51 25.72 7.42
N ALA A 486 -5.69 25.58 6.10
CA ALA A 486 -4.60 25.59 5.12
C ALA A 486 -3.66 26.81 5.23
N PRO A 487 -4.12 28.05 5.46
CA PRO A 487 -3.24 29.20 5.63
C PRO A 487 -2.35 29.10 6.89
N VAL A 488 -2.80 28.41 7.94
CA VAL A 488 -2.02 28.20 9.16
C VAL A 488 -0.96 27.13 8.92
N ILE A 489 -1.32 26.02 8.27
CA ILE A 489 -0.37 24.96 7.90
C ILE A 489 0.75 25.54 7.05
N LYS A 490 0.43 26.35 6.04
CA LYS A 490 1.44 27.05 5.22
C LYS A 490 2.39 27.90 6.05
N ARG A 491 1.88 28.65 7.03
CA ARG A 491 2.72 29.46 7.94
C ARG A 491 3.66 28.60 8.79
N LEU A 492 3.26 27.37 9.12
CA LEU A 492 4.10 26.41 9.86
C LEU A 492 5.14 25.72 8.96
N MET A 493 4.94 25.66 7.65
CA MET A 493 5.89 25.16 6.63
C MET A 493 7.05 26.15 6.39
N ARG A 494 7.67 26.65 7.45
CA ARG A 494 8.69 27.71 7.42
C ARG A 494 9.87 27.35 6.51
N GLY A 495 10.28 28.29 5.67
CA GLY A 495 11.44 28.14 4.79
C GLY A 495 11.22 27.22 3.59
N ILE A 496 9.97 26.89 3.27
CA ILE A 496 9.59 26.08 2.10
C ILE A 496 8.48 26.82 1.36
N LYS A 497 8.64 26.97 0.04
CA LYS A 497 7.59 27.49 -0.86
C LYS A 497 6.78 26.35 -1.47
#